data_AF-A0A955M2Q1-F1
#
_entry.id   AF-A0A955M2Q1-F1
#
_cell.length_a   1.000
_cell.length_b   1.000
_cell.length_c   1.000
_cell.angle_alpha   90.00
_cell.angle_beta   90.00
_cell.angle_gamma   90.00
#
_symmetry.space_group_name_H-M   'P 1'
#
loop_
_entity.id
_entity.type
_entity.pdbx_description
1 polymer ?
#
loop_
_entity_poly.entity_id
_entity_poly.type
_entity_poly.pdbx_seq_one_letter_code
_entity_poly.pdbx_strand_id
1 'polypeptide(L)' 'MQEFNLWIESFYFSLIYSVIIIIPCIIVGLLGKRMIDRLGTYPSRTPSIQLSVFIWLVVVEIVTFTALIGFYRFFDVQ' A
#
# COMPACT_ATOMS: atom_id res chain seq x y z
N MET A 1 15.79 -4.21 35.85
CA MET A 1 16.51 -3.88 34.59
C MET A 1 15.81 -4.60 33.45
N GLN A 2 14.77 -3.99 32.89
CA GLN A 2 13.90 -4.58 31.87
C GLN A 2 13.48 -3.50 30.86
N GLU A 3 14.39 -2.56 30.53
CA GLU A 3 14.10 -1.39 29.68
C GLU A 3 14.66 -1.51 28.24
N PHE A 4 15.48 -2.52 27.96
CA PHE A 4 16.16 -2.64 26.66
C PHE A 4 15.30 -3.26 25.53
N ASN A 5 14.18 -3.92 25.84
CA ASN A 5 13.34 -4.58 24.83
C ASN A 5 12.31 -3.66 24.16
N LEU A 6 11.82 -2.62 24.83
CA LEU A 6 10.81 -1.71 24.28
C LEU A 6 11.27 -0.98 23.02
N TRP A 7 12.53 -0.55 23.00
CA TRP A 7 13.12 0.14 21.84
C TRP A 7 13.22 -0.78 20.63
N ILE A 8 13.58 -2.05 20.83
CA ILE A 8 13.73 -3.04 19.76
C ILE A 8 12.35 -3.44 19.23
N GLU A 9 11.38 -3.70 20.10
CA GLU A 9 9.99 -4.01 19.71
C GLU A 9 9.33 -2.85 18.97
N SER A 10 9.52 -1.62 19.46
CA SER A 10 9.03 -0.40 18.80
C SER A 10 9.68 -0.19 17.43
N PHE A 11 10.97 -0.53 17.29
CA PHE A 11 11.67 -0.48 16.01
C PHE A 11 11.11 -1.50 15.01
N TYR A 12 10.88 -2.75 15.43
CA TYR A 12 10.26 -3.76 14.57
C TYR A 12 8.83 -3.39 14.16
N PHE A 13 8.03 -2.88 15.09
CA PHE A 13 6.69 -2.38 14.81
C PHE A 13 6.72 -1.26 13.77
N SER A 14 7.56 -0.24 13.98
CA SER A 14 7.70 0.90 13.08
C SER A 14 8.17 0.47 11.68
N LEU A 15 9.14 -0.45 11.62
CA LEU A 15 9.67 -0.96 10.36
C LEU A 15 8.61 -1.71 9.57
N ILE A 16 7.90 -2.67 10.19
CA ILE A 16 6.85 -3.44 9.52
C ILE A 16 5.71 -2.52 9.06
N TYR A 17 5.27 -1.60 9.93
CA TYR A 17 4.24 -0.63 9.59
C TYR A 17 4.65 0.26 8.41
N SER A 18 5.89 0.76 8.40
CA SER A 18 6.41 1.57 7.30
C SER A 18 6.43 0.81 5.98
N VAL A 19 6.78 -0.48 5.99
CA VAL A 19 6.79 -1.34 4.79
C VAL A 19 5.37 -1.55 4.26
N ILE A 20 4.40 -1.81 5.14
CA ILE A 20 2.98 -1.97 4.77
C ILE A 20 2.42 -0.73 4.07
N ILE A 21 2.91 0.47 4.41
CA ILE A 21 2.48 1.73 3.77
C ILE A 21 3.29 2.04 2.50
N ILE A 22 4.62 1.91 2.55
CA ILE A 22 5.49 2.33 1.45
C ILE A 22 5.26 1.49 0.19
N ILE A 23 5.07 0.17 0.35
CA ILE A 23 4.85 -0.74 -0.78
C ILE A 23 3.63 -0.32 -1.63
N PRO A 24 2.41 -0.18 -1.08
CA PRO A 24 1.26 0.22 -1.87
C PRO A 24 1.42 1.63 -2.47
N CYS A 25 2.08 2.57 -1.78
CA CYS A 25 2.36 3.89 -2.34
C CYS A 25 3.22 3.82 -3.62
N ILE A 26 4.25 2.97 -3.65
CA ILE A 26 5.07 2.75 -4.85
C ILE A 26 4.24 2.14 -5.97
N ILE A 27 3.40 1.15 -5.66
CA ILE A 27 2.53 0.50 -6.64
C ILE A 27 1.54 1.50 -7.25
N VAL A 28 0.92 2.35 -6.44
CA VAL A 28 0.03 3.42 -6.90
C VAL A 28 0.77 4.40 -7.81
N GLY A 29 1.99 4.79 -7.45
CA GLY A 29 2.84 5.64 -8.30
C GLY A 29 3.13 5.03 -9.67
N LEU A 30 3.44 3.73 -9.72
CA LEU A 30 3.67 2.99 -10.97
C LEU A 30 2.39 2.87 -11.82
N LEU A 31 1.24 2.62 -11.19
CA LEU A 31 -0.06 2.60 -11.86
C LEU A 31 -0.40 3.97 -12.46
N GLY A 32 -0.16 5.04 -11.71
CA GLY A 32 -0.36 6.42 -12.17
C GLY A 32 0.51 6.75 -13.37
N LYS A 33 1.81 6.41 -13.33
CA LYS A 33 2.71 6.58 -14.49
C LYS A 33 2.17 5.85 -15.73
N ARG A 34 1.79 4.57 -15.57
CA ARG A 34 1.26 3.75 -16.67
C ARG A 34 -0.05 4.31 -17.23
N MET A 35 -0.89 4.89 -16.38
CA MET A 35 -2.11 5.56 -16.79
C MET A 35 -1.80 6.76 -17.68
N ILE A 36 -0.87 7.63 -17.25
CA ILE A 36 -0.47 8.83 -17.99
C ILE A 36 0.12 8.46 -19.35
N ASP A 37 1.03 7.48 -19.41
CA ASP A 37 1.63 7.01 -20.66
C ASP A 37 0.56 6.51 -21.65
N ARG A 38 -0.43 5.76 -21.16
CA ARG A 38 -1.53 5.24 -22.00
C ARG A 38 -2.52 6.31 -22.44
N LEU A 39 -2.81 7.28 -21.59
CA LEU A 39 -3.67 8.41 -21.94
C LEU A 39 -3.01 9.29 -23.01
N GLY A 40 -1.70 9.51 -22.92
CA GLY A 40 -0.93 10.23 -23.93
C GLY A 40 -0.91 9.50 -25.29
N THR A 41 -0.93 8.17 -25.28
CA THR A 41 -0.91 7.35 -26.51
C THR A 41 -2.31 7.16 -27.13
N TYR A 42 -3.35 7.02 -26.30
CA TYR A 42 -4.72 6.71 -26.73
C TYR A 42 -5.78 7.59 -26.04
N PRO A 43 -5.86 8.90 -26.39
CA PRO A 43 -6.76 9.85 -25.72
C PRO A 43 -8.25 9.50 -25.87
N SER A 44 -8.64 8.84 -26.96
CA SER A 44 -10.02 8.39 -27.19
C SER A 44 -10.47 7.25 -26.27
N ARG A 45 -9.55 6.58 -25.57
CA ARG A 45 -9.83 5.44 -24.67
C ARG A 45 -9.74 5.79 -23.18
N THR A 46 -9.74 7.08 -22.85
CA THR A 46 -9.67 7.60 -21.48
C THR A 46 -10.57 6.87 -20.47
N PRO A 47 -11.89 6.70 -20.69
CA PRO A 47 -12.75 6.06 -19.70
C PRO A 47 -12.39 4.58 -19.44
N SER A 48 -11.96 3.85 -20.47
CA SER A 48 -11.55 2.45 -20.33
C SER A 48 -10.23 2.32 -19.56
N ILE A 49 -9.27 3.21 -19.82
CA ILE A 49 -7.97 3.23 -19.14
C ILE A 49 -8.15 3.59 -17.66
N GLN A 50 -8.97 4.61 -17.36
CA GLN A 50 -9.27 5.00 -15.98
C GLN A 50 -9.99 3.90 -15.21
N LEU A 51 -10.98 3.24 -15.81
CA LEU A 51 -11.71 2.14 -15.14
C LEU A 51 -10.78 0.96 -14.84
N SER A 52 -9.87 0.62 -15.77
CA SER A 52 -8.88 -0.44 -15.56
C SER A 52 -7.91 -0.10 -14.42
N VAL A 53 -7.44 1.14 -14.33
CA VAL A 53 -6.56 1.60 -13.25
C VAL A 53 -7.32 1.66 -11.92
N PHE A 54 -8.57 2.12 -11.93
CA PHE A 54 -9.42 2.18 -10.74
C PHE A 54 -9.61 0.79 -10.11
N ILE A 55 -9.88 -0.25 -10.91
CA ILE A 55 -9.98 -1.63 -10.40
C ILE A 55 -8.67 -2.05 -9.71
N TRP A 56 -7.52 -1.74 -10.32
CA TRP A 56 -6.22 -2.03 -9.70
C TRP A 56 -5.99 -1.26 -8.40
N LEU A 57 -6.40 0.00 -8.33
CA LEU A 57 -6.34 0.80 -7.10
C LEU A 57 -7.18 0.20 -5.99
N VAL A 58 -8.42 -0.23 -6.30
CA VAL A 58 -9.30 -0.89 -5.32
C VAL A 58 -8.67 -2.18 -4.79
N VAL A 59 -8.04 -2.98 -5.66
CA VAL A 59 -7.34 -4.21 -5.23
C VAL A 59 -6.18 -3.89 -4.28
N VAL A 60 -5.34 -2.91 -4.63
CA VAL A 60 -4.22 -2.48 -3.78
C VAL A 60 -4.73 -1.97 -2.42
N GLU A 61 -5.82 -1.21 -2.41
CA GLU A 61 -6.43 -0.69 -1.20
C GLU A 61 -6.96 -1.81 -0.30
N ILE A 62 -7.69 -2.79 -0.86
CA ILE A 62 -8.22 -3.94 -0.11
C ILE A 62 -7.07 -4.75 0.49
N VAL A 63 -6.00 -5.00 -0.28
CA VAL A 63 -4.82 -5.73 0.21
C VAL A 63 -4.15 -4.98 1.35
N THR A 64 -3.99 -3.65 1.21
CA THR A 64 -3.37 -2.79 2.24
C THR A 64 -4.22 -2.75 3.51
N PHE A 65 -5.54 -2.57 3.39
CA PHE A 65 -6.46 -2.64 4.52
C PHE A 65 -6.41 -4.00 5.22
N THR A 66 -6.41 -5.09 4.46
CA THR A 66 -6.31 -6.44 5.02
C THR A 66 -4.99 -6.65 5.76
N ALA A 67 -3.88 -6.17 5.20
CA ALA A 67 -2.57 -6.23 5.84
C ALA A 67 -2.50 -5.38 7.12
N LEU A 68 -3.08 -4.18 7.12
CA LEU A 68 -3.17 -3.32 8.30
C LEU A 68 -4.04 -3.92 9.40
N ILE A 69 -5.19 -4.52 9.06
CA ILE A 69 -6.04 -5.21 10.04
C ILE A 69 -5.30 -6.43 10.61
N GLY A 70 -4.62 -7.21 9.78
CA GLY A 70 -3.81 -8.35 10.23
C GLY A 70 -2.67 -7.91 11.17
N PHE A 71 -1.97 -6.84 10.81
CA PHE A 71 -0.93 -6.23 11.64
C PHE A 71 -1.50 -5.75 12.98
N TYR A 72 -2.61 -5.00 12.97
CA TYR A 72 -3.27 -4.54 14.18
C TYR A 72 -3.68 -5.73 15.07
N ARG A 73 -4.34 -6.75 14.51
CA ARG A 73 -4.75 -7.94 15.26
C ARG A 73 -3.57 -8.74 15.82
N PHE A 74 -2.44 -8.78 15.12
CA PHE A 74 -1.25 -9.48 15.61
C PHE A 74 -0.63 -8.78 16.82
N PHE A 75 -0.56 -7.44 16.81
CA PHE A 75 -0.01 -6.66 17.91
C PHE A 75 -0.99 -6.39 19.05
N ASP A 76 -2.32 -6.38 18.79
CA ASP A 76 -3.37 -6.26 19.80
C ASP A 76 -3.56 -7.55 20.63
N VAL A 77 -3.06 -8.69 20.12
CA VAL A 77 -3.11 -10.00 20.79
C VAL A 77 -1.85 -10.29 21.63
N GLN A 78 -0.83 -9.41 21.60
CA GLN A 78 0.33 -9.46 22.50
C GLN A 78 0.13 -8.57 23.72
#